data_AF-A0A5A8C685-F1
#
_entry.id   AF-A0A5A8C685-F1
#
_cell.length_a   1.000
_cell.length_b   1.000
_cell.length_c   1.000
_cell.angle_alpha   90.00
_cell.angle_beta   90.00
_cell.angle_gamma   90.00
#
_symmetry.space_group_name_H-M   'P 1'
#
loop_
_entity.id
_entity.type
_entity.pdbx_description
1 polymer ?
#
loop_
_entity_poly.entity_id
_entity_poly.type
_entity_poly.pdbx_seq_one_letter_code
_entity_poly.pdbx_strand_id
1 'polypeptide(L)'
;MVESADLILCPYTYLINPSIRAAMSLQLSGAAVVLDEAHNIEDQCREAASFSTGLEELKGAALGMARAAISAYYARHPPPASGSAGVSVQPDPSVVPELVAAYRELTRLLLRVKAASW
;
A
#
# COMPACT_ATOMS: atom_id res chain seq x y z
N MET A 1 -1.69 1.22 -28.94
CA MET A 1 -1.24 -0.12 -28.53
C MET A 1 -1.05 -0.93 -29.81
N VAL A 2 -0.14 -1.90 -29.87
CA VAL A 2 0.06 -2.71 -31.09
C VAL A 2 -1.15 -3.63 -31.23
N GLU A 3 -2.10 -3.27 -32.08
CA GLU A 3 -3.38 -3.97 -32.24
C GLU A 3 -3.24 -5.28 -33.04
N SER A 4 -2.15 -5.43 -33.80
CA SER A 4 -1.84 -6.64 -34.55
C SER A 4 -0.34 -6.66 -34.89
N ALA A 5 0.40 -7.63 -34.36
CA ALA A 5 1.76 -7.92 -34.77
C ALA A 5 2.01 -9.43 -34.73
N ASP A 6 2.68 -9.94 -35.75
CA ASP A 6 3.05 -11.35 -35.86
C ASP A 6 4.25 -11.70 -34.96
N LEU A 7 5.08 -10.70 -34.62
CA LEU A 7 6.22 -10.83 -33.74
C LEU A 7 6.34 -9.60 -32.84
N ILE A 8 6.44 -9.83 -31.54
CA ILE A 8 6.65 -8.79 -30.55
C ILE A 8 8.00 -9.05 -29.87
N LEU A 9 8.92 -8.11 -30.03
CA LEU A 9 10.19 -8.09 -29.31
C LEU A 9 10.05 -7.10 -28.15
N CYS A 10 10.08 -7.62 -26.93
CA CYS A 10 9.99 -6.80 -25.72
C CYS A 10 10.84 -7.40 -24.61
N PRO A 11 11.25 -6.59 -23.62
CA PRO A 11 11.90 -7.11 -22.42
C PRO A 11 10.97 -8.12 -21.72
N TYR A 12 11.49 -9.27 -21.32
CA TYR A 12 10.65 -10.28 -20.65
C TYR A 12 10.06 -9.77 -19.32
N THR A 13 10.62 -8.70 -18.73
CA THR A 13 10.06 -8.02 -17.55
C THR A 13 8.61 -7.57 -17.76
N TYR A 14 8.21 -7.29 -19.00
CA TYR A 14 6.83 -6.90 -19.33
C TYR A 14 5.86 -8.08 -19.22
N LEU A 15 6.37 -9.30 -19.34
CA LEU A 15 5.61 -10.54 -19.16
C LEU A 15 5.59 -10.98 -17.69
N ILE A 16 6.69 -10.76 -16.97
CA ILE A 16 6.88 -11.24 -15.59
C ILE A 16 6.25 -10.30 -14.57
N ASN A 17 6.46 -8.99 -14.69
CA ASN A 17 5.94 -8.04 -13.72
C ASN A 17 4.42 -7.87 -13.91
N PRO A 18 3.58 -8.27 -12.92
CA PRO A 18 2.14 -8.27 -13.09
C PRO A 18 1.57 -6.87 -13.35
N SER A 19 2.13 -5.85 -12.72
CA SER A 19 1.70 -4.46 -12.85
C SER A 19 1.98 -3.92 -14.25
N ILE A 20 3.18 -4.21 -14.78
CA ILE A 20 3.56 -3.81 -16.16
C ILE A 20 2.71 -4.57 -17.17
N ARG A 21 2.53 -5.88 -16.97
CA ARG A 21 1.71 -6.72 -17.86
C ARG A 21 0.27 -6.23 -17.95
N ALA A 22 -0.32 -5.86 -16.82
CA ALA A 22 -1.67 -5.31 -16.77
C ALA A 22 -1.77 -3.98 -17.53
N ALA A 23 -0.79 -3.09 -17.38
CA ALA A 23 -0.75 -1.81 -18.09
C ALA A 23 -0.57 -1.98 -19.61
N MET A 24 0.17 -3.02 -20.03
CA MET A 24 0.47 -3.31 -21.43
C MET A 24 -0.67 -4.07 -22.15
N SER A 25 -1.62 -4.66 -21.42
CA SER A 25 -2.74 -5.45 -21.97
C SER A 25 -2.30 -6.50 -23.02
N LEU A 26 -1.13 -7.12 -22.82
CA LEU A 26 -0.60 -8.16 -23.70
C LEU A 26 -1.45 -9.44 -23.58
N GLN A 27 -2.11 -9.84 -24.67
CA GLN A 27 -2.77 -11.14 -24.78
C GLN A 27 -1.76 -12.20 -25.24
N LEU A 28 -1.44 -13.15 -24.36
CA LEU A 28 -0.57 -14.29 -24.68
C LEU A 28 -1.36 -15.54 -25.10
N SER A 29 -2.70 -15.48 -25.08
CA SER A 29 -3.53 -16.62 -25.47
C SER A 29 -3.29 -16.96 -26.94
N GLY A 30 -2.88 -18.20 -27.22
CA GLY A 30 -2.52 -18.65 -28.57
C GLY A 30 -1.16 -18.18 -29.07
N ALA A 31 -0.40 -17.41 -28.29
CA ALA A 31 0.94 -16.96 -28.65
C ALA A 31 2.02 -17.98 -28.22
N ALA A 32 3.04 -18.16 -29.05
CA ALA A 32 4.28 -18.81 -28.64
C ALA A 32 5.20 -17.76 -27.99
N VAL A 33 5.69 -18.04 -26.79
CA VAL A 33 6.60 -17.15 -26.05
C VAL A 33 8.00 -17.75 -26.04
N VAL A 34 8.97 -16.98 -26.52
CA VAL A 34 10.39 -17.34 -26.46
C VAL A 34 11.08 -16.38 -25.50
N LEU A 35 11.74 -16.94 -24.49
CA LEU A 35 12.57 -16.17 -23.56
C LEU A 35 14.02 -16.35 -23.99
N ASP A 36 14.66 -15.25 -24.36
CA ASP A 36 16.10 -15.21 -24.66
C ASP A 36 16.90 -14.97 -23.37
N GLU A 37 18.09 -15.56 -23.27
CA GLU A 37 19.01 -15.40 -22.13
C GLU A 37 18.37 -15.55 -20.74
N ALA A 38 17.43 -16.51 -20.60
CA ALA A 38 16.60 -16.69 -19.40
C ALA A 38 17.34 -17.23 -18.16
N HIS A 39 18.66 -17.13 -18.08
CA HIS A 39 19.44 -17.64 -16.96
C HIS A 39 19.19 -16.87 -15.65
N ASN A 40 18.71 -15.62 -15.71
CA ASN A 40 18.40 -14.76 -14.57
C ASN A 40 16.89 -14.59 -14.32
N ILE A 41 16.05 -15.39 -14.98
CA ILE A 41 14.59 -15.26 -14.95
C ILE A 41 14.00 -15.46 -13.55
N GLU A 42 14.61 -16.34 -12.75
CA GLU A 42 14.16 -16.63 -11.38
C GLU A 42 14.30 -15.41 -10.48
N ASP A 43 15.47 -14.78 -10.48
CA ASP A 43 15.73 -13.61 -9.64
C ASP A 43 14.85 -12.41 -10.06
N GLN A 44 14.61 -12.25 -11.37
CA GLN A 44 13.67 -11.25 -11.89
C GLN A 44 12.22 -11.52 -11.44
N CYS A 45 11.79 -12.78 -11.42
CA CYS A 45 10.48 -13.15 -10.88
C CYS A 45 10.40 -12.87 -9.37
N ARG A 46 11.47 -13.19 -8.63
CA ARG A 46 11.58 -12.94 -7.19
C ARG A 46 11.46 -11.45 -6.91
N GLU A 47 12.22 -10.60 -7.61
CA GLU A 47 12.19 -9.15 -7.45
C GLU A 47 10.81 -8.57 -7.83
N ALA A 48 10.23 -9.00 -8.95
CA ALA A 48 8.93 -8.51 -9.40
C ALA A 48 7.77 -8.85 -8.45
N ALA A 49 7.88 -9.94 -7.69
CA ALA A 49 6.91 -10.35 -6.68
C ALA A 49 7.26 -9.84 -5.27
N SER A 50 8.47 -9.31 -5.08
CA SER A 50 8.93 -8.79 -3.79
C SER A 50 8.61 -7.31 -3.63
N PHE A 51 8.58 -6.86 -2.39
CA PHE A 51 8.46 -5.46 -2.04
C PHE A 51 9.30 -5.16 -0.80
N SER A 52 9.98 -4.02 -0.82
CA SER A 52 10.81 -3.52 0.29
C SER A 52 10.37 -2.10 0.61
N THR A 53 10.18 -1.79 1.89
CA THR A 53 9.81 -0.45 2.35
C THR A 53 10.61 -0.05 3.58
N GLY A 54 10.89 1.24 3.70
CA GLY A 54 11.55 1.81 4.85
C GLY A 54 10.63 1.95 6.06
N LEU A 55 11.21 1.96 7.26
CA LEU A 55 10.45 2.15 8.50
C LEU A 55 9.68 3.49 8.51
N GLU A 56 10.24 4.55 7.94
CA GLU A 56 9.59 5.87 7.89
C GLU A 56 8.38 5.88 6.93
N GLU A 57 8.45 5.17 5.82
CA GLU A 57 7.31 5.00 4.90
C GLU A 57 6.19 4.21 5.56
N LEU A 58 6.53 3.12 6.26
CA LEU A 58 5.56 2.31 7.00
C LEU A 58 4.88 3.12 8.12
N LYS A 59 5.63 3.94 8.86
CA LYS A 59 5.09 4.87 9.86
C LYS A 59 4.15 5.90 9.24
N GLY A 60 4.56 6.49 8.13
CA GLY A 60 3.75 7.46 7.39
C GLY A 60 2.42 6.85 6.95
N ALA A 61 2.45 5.64 6.38
CA ALA A 61 1.25 4.90 5.98
C ALA A 61 0.34 4.61 7.19
N ALA A 62 0.90 4.14 8.30
CA ALA A 62 0.15 3.87 9.53
C ALA A 62 -0.54 5.12 10.10
N LEU A 63 0.18 6.25 10.15
CA LEU A 63 -0.39 7.52 10.60
C LEU A 63 -1.50 8.01 9.64
N GLY A 64 -1.30 7.84 8.33
CA GLY A 64 -2.31 8.14 7.32
C GLY A 64 -3.58 7.33 7.53
N MET A 65 -3.46 6.01 7.75
CA MET A 65 -4.60 5.14 8.04
C MET A 65 -5.32 5.54 9.33
N ALA A 66 -4.58 5.86 10.39
CA ALA A 66 -5.17 6.32 11.65
C ALA A 66 -5.97 7.63 11.45
N ARG A 67 -5.39 8.61 10.74
CA ARG A 67 -6.07 9.87 10.40
C ARG A 67 -7.35 9.64 9.59
N ALA A 68 -7.29 8.76 8.59
CA ALA A 68 -8.46 8.41 7.78
C ALA A 68 -9.56 7.74 8.62
N ALA A 69 -9.19 6.81 9.52
CA ALA A 69 -10.13 6.14 10.41
C ALA A 69 -10.84 7.13 11.36
N ILE A 70 -10.08 8.06 11.96
CA ILE A 70 -10.63 9.11 12.82
C ILE A 70 -11.58 10.01 12.04
N SER A 71 -11.17 10.45 10.85
CA SER A 71 -12.00 11.31 10.00
C SER A 71 -13.31 10.62 9.62
N ALA A 72 -13.25 9.34 9.25
CA ALA A 72 -14.44 8.55 8.93
C ALA A 72 -15.36 8.32 10.14
N TYR A 73 -14.79 8.22 11.35
CA TYR A 73 -15.57 8.14 12.59
C TYR A 73 -16.39 9.41 12.82
N TYR A 74 -15.75 10.58 12.80
CA TYR A 74 -16.46 11.86 12.99
C TYR A 74 -17.44 12.18 11.87
N ALA A 75 -17.21 11.69 10.65
CA ALA A 75 -18.19 11.81 9.57
C ALA A 75 -19.50 11.04 9.87
N ARG A 76 -19.41 9.89 10.57
CA ARG A 76 -20.57 9.11 11.01
C ARG A 76 -21.17 9.61 12.33
N HIS A 77 -20.33 10.18 13.18
CA HIS A 77 -20.70 10.72 14.49
C HIS A 77 -20.25 12.18 14.56
N PRO A 78 -20.99 13.09 13.87
CA PRO A 78 -20.67 14.51 13.94
C PRO A 78 -20.78 14.97 15.39
N PRO A 79 -19.82 15.77 15.88
CA PRO A 79 -19.92 16.32 17.22
C PRO A 79 -21.22 17.15 17.32
N PRO A 80 -21.88 17.17 18.49
CA PRO A 80 -23.08 17.97 18.67
C PRO A 80 -22.78 19.42 18.29
N ALA A 81 -23.64 19.99 17.44
CA ALA A 81 -23.45 21.35 16.92
C ALA A 81 -23.30 22.34 18.09
N SER A 82 -22.17 23.06 18.10
CA SER A 82 -21.89 24.12 19.06
C SER A 82 -22.84 25.30 18.83
N GLY A 83 -24.02 25.21 19.45
CA GLY A 83 -24.88 26.37 19.69
C GLY A 83 -24.22 27.29 20.70
N SER A 84 -23.66 28.40 20.23
CA SER A 84 -23.19 29.58 20.96
C SER A 84 -21.97 29.45 21.88
N ALA A 85 -20.97 30.29 21.58
CA ALA A 85 -19.86 30.74 22.43
C ALA A 85 -18.84 29.70 22.93
N GLY A 86 -17.71 29.59 22.22
CA GLY A 86 -16.40 29.39 22.84
C GLY A 86 -16.11 28.04 23.52
N VAL A 87 -16.88 26.98 23.28
CA VAL A 87 -16.56 25.64 23.81
C VAL A 87 -15.66 24.92 22.81
N SER A 88 -14.42 24.67 23.22
CA SER A 88 -13.52 23.72 22.56
C SER A 88 -14.28 22.41 22.36
N VAL A 89 -14.45 21.97 21.11
CA VAL A 89 -15.02 20.66 20.81
C VAL A 89 -14.02 19.62 21.30
N GLN A 90 -14.14 19.24 22.58
CA GLN A 90 -13.35 18.17 23.13
C GLN A 90 -13.86 16.86 22.53
N PRO A 91 -12.97 16.05 21.94
CA PRO A 91 -13.34 14.72 21.45
C PRO A 91 -14.00 13.94 22.60
N ASP A 92 -15.07 13.19 22.29
CA ASP A 92 -15.80 12.38 23.27
C ASP A 92 -14.79 11.62 24.16
N PRO A 93 -14.78 11.84 25.49
CA PRO A 93 -13.79 11.28 26.40
C PRO A 93 -13.78 9.74 26.42
N SER A 94 -14.80 9.09 25.86
CA SER A 94 -14.86 7.64 25.65
C SER A 94 -13.95 7.15 24.50
N VAL A 95 -13.74 7.99 23.49
CA VAL A 95 -13.05 7.65 22.22
C VAL A 95 -11.55 7.99 22.30
N VAL A 96 -11.20 9.04 23.05
CA VAL A 96 -9.80 9.48 23.26
C VAL A 96 -8.92 8.35 23.80
N PRO A 97 -9.33 7.54 24.79
CA PRO A 97 -8.52 6.46 25.34
C PRO A 97 -8.27 5.33 24.32
N GLU A 98 -9.29 4.92 23.56
CA GLU A 98 -9.16 3.87 22.54
C GLU A 98 -8.21 4.31 21.41
N LEU A 99 -8.33 5.55 20.98
CA LEU A 99 -7.49 6.11 19.92
C LEU A 99 -6.02 6.25 20.36
N VAL A 100 -5.81 6.72 21.59
CA VAL A 100 -4.48 6.82 22.20
C VAL A 100 -3.89 5.43 22.46
N ALA A 101 -4.70 4.46 22.85
CA ALA A 101 -4.28 3.07 23.00
C ALA A 101 -3.88 2.45 21.66
N ALA A 102 -4.67 2.66 20.60
CA ALA A 102 -4.35 2.20 19.25
C ALA A 102 -3.04 2.82 18.74
N TYR A 103 -2.83 4.13 18.95
CA TYR A 103 -1.59 4.80 18.58
C TYR A 103 -0.38 4.28 19.38
N ARG A 104 -0.55 4.02 20.68
CA ARG A 104 0.50 3.43 21.54
C ARG A 104 0.86 2.02 21.11
N GLU A 105 -0.12 1.17 20.80
CA GLU A 105 0.15 -0.19 20.33
C GLU A 105 0.81 -0.19 18.96
N LEU A 106 0.36 0.66 18.04
CA LEU A 106 1.02 0.81 16.74
C LEU A 106 2.47 1.26 16.92
N THR A 107 2.72 2.23 17.79
CA THR A 107 4.08 2.68 18.13
C THR A 107 4.91 1.56 18.76
N ARG A 108 4.33 0.76 19.66
CA ARG A 108 4.99 -0.39 20.31
C ARG A 108 5.37 -1.46 19.30
N LEU A 109 4.47 -1.81 18.38
CA LEU A 109 4.71 -2.78 17.33
C LEU A 109 5.79 -2.31 16.36
N LEU A 110 5.78 -1.04 15.97
CA LEU A 110 6.82 -0.45 15.13
C LEU A 110 8.19 -0.45 15.81
N LEU A 111 8.25 -0.17 17.12
CA LEU A 111 9.49 -0.24 17.89
C LEU A 111 10.00 -1.69 18.03
N ARG A 112 9.10 -2.68 18.11
CA ARG A 112 9.47 -4.10 18.12
C ARG A 112 10.04 -4.57 16.78
N VAL A 113 9.47 -4.14 15.65
CA VAL A 113 10.03 -4.44 14.33
C VAL A 113 11.43 -3.85 14.19
N LYS A 114 11.66 -2.62 14.67
CA LYS A 114 12.99 -1.99 14.68
C LYS A 114 14.01 -2.75 15.55
N ALA A 115 13.57 -3.36 16.65
CA ALA A 115 14.44 -4.13 17.54
C ALA A 115 14.76 -5.54 17.01
N ALA A 116 13.92 -6.08 16.10
CA ALA A 116 14.09 -7.42 15.51
C ALA A 116 14.97 -7.43 14.25
N SER A 117 15.43 -6.26 13.77
CA SER A 117 16.40 -6.15 12.67
C SER A 117 17.84 -6.09 13.21
N TRP A 118 18.32 -7.19 13.80
CA TRP A 118 19.73 -7.50 14.07
C TRP A 118 19.94 -9.00 13.93
#